data_AF-A0A3B8JR03-F1
#
_entry.id   AF-A0A3B8JR03-F1
#
_cell.length_a   1.000
_cell.length_b   1.000
_cell.length_c   1.000
_cell.angle_alpha   90.00
_cell.angle_beta   90.00
_cell.angle_gamma   90.00
#
_symmetry.space_group_name_H-M   'P 1'
#
loop_
_entity.id
_entity.type
_entity.pdbx_description
1 polymer ?
#
loop_
_entity_poly.entity_id
_entity_poly.type
_entity_poly.pdbx_seq_one_letter_code
_entity_poly.pdbx_strand_id
1 'polypeptide(L)' 'PDEVLVSEPQAHRREVLVQKYGIGVTSDNRAAAAASEVLLLAIKPQVFEAVATELAKGESDRRQAVESLPMVVSILAGVS' A
#
# COMPACT_ATOMS: atom_id res chain seq x y z
N PRO A 1 -7.77 4.69 15.10
CA PRO A 1 -6.34 4.32 14.88
C PRO A 1 -6.19 3.09 13.97
N ASP A 2 -7.12 2.13 14.09
CA ASP A 2 -7.04 0.83 13.43
C ASP A 2 -7.51 0.81 11.95
N GLU A 3 -8.03 1.94 11.44
CA GLU A 3 -8.56 2.06 10.08
C GLU A 3 -7.50 2.48 9.05
N VAL A 4 -6.28 2.82 9.49
CA VAL A 4 -5.22 3.33 8.62
C VAL A 4 -3.93 2.52 8.80
N LEU A 5 -3.47 1.92 7.71
CA LEU A 5 -2.21 1.21 7.60
C LEU A 5 -1.36 1.84 6.49
N VAL A 6 -0.12 2.24 6.82
CA VAL A 6 0.81 2.85 5.86
C VAL A 6 1.98 1.93 5.58
N SER A 7 2.19 1.59 4.31
CA SER A 7 3.44 0.99 3.85
C SER A 7 4.49 2.08 3.66
N GLU A 8 5.59 1.99 4.41
CA GLU A 8 6.71 2.93 4.32
C GLU A 8 8.04 2.15 4.45
N PRO A 9 8.90 2.14 3.42
CA PRO A 9 10.12 1.32 3.41
C PRO A 9 11.14 1.75 4.47
N GLN A 10 11.22 3.04 4.80
CA GLN A 10 12.22 3.57 5.71
C GLN A 10 11.80 3.40 7.18
N ALA A 11 12.58 2.64 7.96
CA ALA A 11 12.26 2.34 9.36
C ALA A 11 12.07 3.58 10.25
N HIS A 12 12.96 4.57 10.15
CA HIS A 12 12.85 5.82 10.90
C HIS A 12 11.55 6.58 10.58
N ARG A 13 11.07 6.55 9.33
CA ARG A 13 9.81 7.21 8.95
C ARG A 13 8.61 6.47 9.50
N ARG A 14 8.65 5.13 9.56
CA ARG A 14 7.63 4.33 10.24
C ARG A 14 7.50 4.71 11.70
N GLU A 15 8.60 4.84 12.43
CA GLU A 15 8.58 5.28 13.83
C GLU A 15 7.94 6.66 14.00
N VAL A 16 8.32 7.62 13.15
CA VAL A 16 7.71 8.96 13.16
C VAL A 16 6.21 8.91 12.89
N LEU A 17 5.75 8.08 11.96
CA LEU A 17 4.32 7.93 11.64
C LEU A 17 3.54 7.34 12.81
N VAL A 18 4.07 6.30 13.47
CA VAL A 18 3.44 5.71 14.66
C VAL A 18 3.38 6.73 15.79
N GLN A 19 4.50 7.41 16.10
CA GLN A 19 4.57 8.36 17.22
C GLN A 19 3.70 9.59 16.99
N LYS A 20 3.62 10.10 15.75
CA LYS A 20 2.91 11.33 15.43
C LYS A 20 1.41 11.12 15.23
N TYR A 21 1.01 10.00 14.61
CA TYR A 21 -0.37 9.78 14.17
C TYR A 21 -1.03 8.56 14.83
N GLY A 22 -0.28 7.70 15.53
CA GLY A 22 -0.82 6.50 16.17
C GLY A 22 -1.41 5.48 15.18
N ILE A 23 -0.87 5.42 13.96
CA ILE A 23 -1.37 4.57 12.88
C ILE A 23 -0.56 3.27 12.75
N GLY A 24 -1.16 2.26 12.12
CA GLY A 24 -0.44 1.04 11.71
C GLY A 24 0.60 1.36 10.63
N VAL A 25 1.75 0.70 10.70
CA VAL A 25 2.80 0.83 9.69
C VAL A 25 3.35 -0.54 9.30
N THR A 26 3.73 -0.69 8.04
CA THR A 26 4.39 -1.88 7.51
C THR A 26 5.50 -1.47 6.53
N SER A 27 6.44 -2.37 6.26
CA SER A 27 7.41 -2.22 5.17
C SER A 27 7.00 -2.96 3.90
N ASP A 28 5.86 -3.65 3.91
CA ASP A 28 5.40 -4.53 2.85
C ASP A 28 4.14 -3.96 2.18
N ASN A 29 4.27 -3.61 0.90
CA ASN A 29 3.16 -3.06 0.10
C ASN A 29 2.03 -4.08 -0.09
N ARG A 30 2.36 -5.37 -0.17
CA ARG A 30 1.38 -6.45 -0.34
C ARG A 30 0.59 -6.66 0.93
N ALA A 31 1.24 -6.60 2.09
CA ALA A 31 0.55 -6.67 3.38
C ALA A 31 -0.45 -5.51 3.54
N ALA A 32 -0.04 -4.29 3.16
CA ALA A 32 -0.94 -3.14 3.17
C ALA A 32 -2.13 -3.33 2.20
N ALA A 33 -1.87 -3.78 0.97
CA ALA A 33 -2.92 -4.01 -0.02
C ALA A 33 -3.89 -5.14 0.37
N ALA A 34 -3.41 -6.20 1.03
CA ALA A 34 -4.23 -7.33 1.46
C ALA A 34 -5.12 -7.00 2.68
N ALA A 35 -4.67 -6.08 3.54
CA ALA A 35 -5.40 -5.67 4.73
C ALA A 35 -6.38 -4.51 4.50
N SER A 36 -6.48 -4.00 3.28
CA SER A 36 -7.22 -2.76 2.96
C SER A 36 -8.43 -3.01 2.08
N GLU A 37 -9.54 -2.34 2.37
CA GLU A 37 -10.69 -2.22 1.44
C GLU A 37 -10.44 -1.12 0.39
N VAL A 38 -9.73 -0.07 0.80
CA VAL A 38 -9.33 1.06 -0.05
C VAL A 38 -7.81 1.23 0.00
N LEU A 39 -7.17 1.15 -1.16
CA LEU A 39 -5.73 1.33 -1.30
C LEU A 39 -5.42 2.71 -1.89
N LEU A 40 -4.81 3.59 -1.07
CA LEU A 40 -4.35 4.91 -1.50
C LEU A 40 -2.89 4.84 -1.99
N LEU A 41 -2.67 5.08 -3.28
CA LEU A 41 -1.34 5.19 -3.87
C LEU A 41 -0.83 6.63 -3.78
N ALA A 42 -0.07 6.90 -2.72
CA ALA A 42 0.60 8.18 -2.44
C ALA A 42 2.12 8.08 -2.64
N ILE A 43 2.55 7.41 -3.71
CA ILE A 43 3.96 7.21 -4.04
C ILE A 43 4.44 8.29 -5.04
N LYS A 44 5.71 8.23 -5.45
CA LYS A 44 6.20 9.07 -6.56
C LYS A 44 5.97 8.36 -7.90
N PRO A 45 5.75 9.07 -9.02
CA PRO A 45 5.56 8.43 -10.33
C PRO A 45 6.69 7.48 -10.71
N GLN A 46 7.93 7.82 -10.38
CA GLN A 46 9.12 7.05 -10.76
C GLN A 46 9.17 5.64 -10.15
N VAL A 47 8.44 5.40 -9.06
CA VAL A 47 8.40 4.10 -8.39
C VAL A 47 7.12 3.31 -8.67
N PHE A 48 6.20 3.87 -9.47
CA PHE A 48 4.90 3.28 -9.72
C PHE A 48 4.99 1.89 -10.36
N GLU A 49 5.80 1.73 -11.41
CA GLU A 49 5.92 0.46 -12.14
C GLU A 49 6.40 -0.68 -11.23
N ALA A 50 7.36 -0.39 -10.35
CA ALA A 50 7.86 -1.36 -9.38
C ALA A 50 6.78 -1.78 -8.38
N VAL A 51 6.04 -0.82 -7.83
CA VAL A 51 4.95 -1.08 -6.87
C VAL A 51 3.79 -1.82 -7.54
N ALA A 52 3.38 -1.41 -8.74
CA ALA A 52 2.31 -2.08 -9.49
C ALA A 52 2.68 -3.54 -9.79
N THR A 53 3.93 -3.79 -10.20
CA THR A 53 4.44 -5.15 -10.46
C THR A 53 4.46 -5.99 -9.18
N GLU A 54 4.87 -5.41 -8.06
CA GLU A 54 4.88 -6.07 -6.75
C GLU A 54 3.47 -6.48 -6.32
N LEU A 55 2.50 -5.59 -6.47
CA LEU A 55 1.10 -5.82 -6.11
C LEU A 55 0.43 -6.88 -7.02
N ALA A 56 0.71 -6.85 -8.32
CA ALA A 56 0.18 -7.81 -9.29
C ALA A 56 0.71 -9.23 -9.07
N LYS A 57 1.97 -9.39 -8.64
CA LYS A 57 2.55 -10.72 -8.34
C LYS A 57 1.83 -11.43 -7.19
N GLY A 58 1.21 -10.67 -6.28
CA GLY A 58 0.36 -11.22 -5.23
C GLY A 58 -1.04 -11.66 -5.67
N GLU A 59 -1.43 -11.49 -6.94
CA GLU A 59 -2.73 -11.96 -7.47
C GLU A 59 -2.72 -13.43 -7.88
N SER A 60 -1.55 -14.04 -8.05
CA SER A 60 -1.47 -15.44 -8.52
C SER A 60 -1.96 -16.45 -7.48
N ASP A 61 -1.91 -16.12 -6.18
CA ASP A 61 -2.51 -16.92 -5.10
C ASP A 61 -4.00 -16.61 -4.87
N ARG A 62 -4.53 -15.52 -5.45
CA ARG A 62 -5.91 -15.01 -5.26
C ARG A 62 -6.94 -15.60 -6.22
N ARG A 63 -6.54 -16.34 -7.26
CA ARG A 63 -7.47 -16.87 -8.28
C ARG A 63 -8.47 -17.91 -7.76
N GLN A 64 -8.36 -18.35 -6.50
CA GLN A 64 -9.33 -19.26 -5.86
C GLN A 64 -10.31 -18.56 -4.91
N ALA A 65 -10.07 -17.29 -4.56
CA ALA A 65 -10.99 -16.51 -3.73
C ALA A 65 -11.30 -15.20 -4.47
N VAL A 66 -12.49 -15.15 -5.09
CA VAL A 66 -13.12 -13.90 -5.56
C VAL A 66 -13.58 -13.11 -4.33
N GLU A 67 -12.66 -12.78 -3.43
CA GLU A 67 -12.90 -11.90 -2.30
C GLU A 67 -12.24 -10.56 -2.63
N SER A 68 -13.09 -9.66 -3.12
CA SER A 68 -12.94 -8.21 -3.25
C SER A 68 -11.51 -7.67 -3.43
N LEU A 69 -11.15 -7.30 -4.66
CA LEU A 69 -10.00 -6.42 -4.88
C LEU A 69 -10.24 -5.07 -4.19
N PRO A 70 -9.22 -4.45 -3.58
CA PRO A 70 -9.39 -3.13 -2.97
C PRO A 70 -9.71 -2.07 -4.03
N MET A 71 -10.51 -1.07 -3.65
CA MET A 71 -10.67 0.13 -4.46
C MET A 71 -9.36 0.92 -4.46
N VAL A 72 -8.80 1.20 -5.63
CA VAL A 72 -7.54 1.97 -5.74
C VAL A 72 -7.84 3.45 -5.98
N VAL A 73 -7.33 4.30 -5.09
CA VAL A 73 -7.32 5.77 -5.25
C VAL A 73 -5.87 6.22 -5.42
N SER A 74 -5.60 7.04 -6.43
CA SER A 74 -4.23 7.51 -6.71
C SER A 74 -4.18 9.03 -6.64
N ILE A 75 -3.16 9.55 -5.93
CA ILE A 75 -2.81 10.97 -5.92
C ILE A 75 -1.49 11.24 -6.66
N LEU A 76 -1.03 10.27 -7.46
CA LEU A 76 0.16 10.39 -8.29
C LEU A 76 0.00 11.52 -9.30
N ALA A 77 0.97 12.44 -9.36
CA ALA A 77 1.02 13.50 -10.37
C ALA A 77 2.25 13.34 -11.26
N GLY A 78 2.08 13.39 -12.59
CA GLY A 78 3.19 13.32 -13.56
C GLY A 78 3.52 11.91 -14.08
N VAL A 79 2.53 11.01 -14.14
CA VAL A 79 2.61 9.76 -14.92
C VAL A 79 2.36 10.10 -16.40
N SER A 80 3.20 9.62 -17.33
CA SER A 80 3.09 9.80 -18.78
C SER A 80 3.06 8.45 -19.48
#